data_AF-A0A543G1X5-F1
#
_entry.id   AF-A0A543G1X5-F1
#
_cell.length_a   1.000
_cell.length_b   1.000
_cell.length_c   1.000
_cell.angle_alpha   90.00
_cell.angle_beta   90.00
_cell.angle_gamma   90.00
#
_symmetry.space_group_name_H-M   'P 1'
#
loop_
_entity.id
_entity.type
_entity.pdbx_description
1 polymer ?
#
loop_
_entity_poly.entity_id
_entity_poly.type
_entity_poly.pdbx_seq_one_letter_code
_entity_poly.pdbx_strand_id
1 'polypeptide(L)'
;MKLYDTLESLLKTENNYTDDEGHLKKWVIINKAQNFDAELIGLLLENEEIKSHFFISVKDVLVFNQSLFIQFLEQKNYLKDSYTSFRNKIGLTIDGKFLNQRNEVALVWPYKDCILEGGQSREEDKRKEIFFNEILAQDEINQLLEPKVLTNAKRYTVDGEKIWDTFKRNSEGTITDNLIIKGNNLLALHTLKEEFAGKVKLIYIDPPYNTGSDSFGYNDNFNHSTWLTFMRNRLEAAKKLLSITGSIWISLDDSEAHYCKILCDEIFGENNFLADIIWNSTKSVTNTALISSAHTHNLVYFNSKEYYIKNRTEFRLSEDGSGFNNPDNDPRGLWKADPFQVGGWRPNQQYEIINPNTGEIYKPNKGASWKNDFRVIYIKNTYISRKNRCYGIYF
;
A
#
# COMPACT_ATOMS: atom_id res chain seq x y z
N MET A 1 35.88 14.66 12.18
CA MET A 1 34.97 15.82 12.32
C MET A 1 35.23 16.89 11.25
N LYS A 2 36.49 17.21 10.91
CA LYS A 2 36.83 18.29 9.95
C LYS A 2 36.34 18.11 8.50
N LEU A 3 36.52 16.94 7.89
CA LEU A 3 36.29 16.75 6.44
C LEU A 3 34.84 16.99 5.98
N TYR A 4 33.83 16.58 6.76
CA TYR A 4 32.44 16.81 6.35
C TYR A 4 32.09 18.28 6.44
N ASP A 5 32.53 18.97 7.48
CA ASP A 5 32.19 20.37 7.69
C ASP A 5 32.88 21.24 6.62
N THR A 6 34.10 20.85 6.19
CA THR A 6 34.77 21.40 5.01
C THR A 6 33.96 21.16 3.74
N LEU A 7 33.53 19.91 3.49
CA LEU A 7 32.75 19.57 2.30
C LEU A 7 31.39 20.27 2.28
N GLU A 8 30.71 20.36 3.42
CA GLU A 8 29.42 21.01 3.54
C GLU A 8 29.53 22.51 3.25
N SER A 9 30.56 23.16 3.80
CA SER A 9 30.82 24.58 3.55
C SER A 9 31.11 24.85 2.08
N LEU A 10 31.89 23.97 1.43
CA LEU A 10 32.20 24.06 0.00
C LEU A 10 30.95 23.87 -0.86
N LEU A 11 30.11 22.87 -0.59
CA LEU A 11 28.91 22.63 -1.39
C LEU A 11 27.85 23.72 -1.21
N LYS A 12 27.84 24.42 -0.07
CA LYS A 12 26.92 25.53 0.21
C LYS A 12 27.28 26.82 -0.53
N THR A 13 28.44 26.92 -1.19
CA THR A 13 28.75 28.09 -2.04
C THR A 13 27.90 28.12 -3.29
N GLU A 14 27.37 26.97 -3.71
CA GLU A 14 26.50 26.82 -4.88
C GLU A 14 25.03 26.74 -4.46
N ASN A 15 24.25 27.77 -4.82
CA ASN A 15 22.82 27.86 -4.49
C ASN A 15 22.01 26.66 -5.02
N ASN A 16 22.47 26.03 -6.10
CA ASN A 16 21.82 24.87 -6.70
C ASN A 16 21.89 23.61 -5.82
N TYR A 17 22.80 23.58 -4.84
CA TYR A 17 23.00 22.44 -3.93
C TYR A 17 22.31 22.60 -2.59
N THR A 18 21.66 23.75 -2.33
CA THR A 18 20.92 24.03 -1.10
C THR A 18 19.42 24.17 -1.35
N ASP A 19 18.60 23.84 -0.36
CA ASP A 19 17.18 24.21 -0.33
C ASP A 19 16.96 25.62 0.22
N ASP A 20 15.68 26.04 0.26
CA ASP A 20 15.26 27.37 0.70
C ASP A 20 15.57 27.61 2.20
N GLU A 21 15.90 26.56 2.96
CA GLU A 21 16.28 26.60 4.37
C GLU A 21 17.81 26.51 4.57
N GLY A 22 18.59 26.44 3.48
CA GLY A 22 20.06 26.37 3.51
C GLY A 22 20.63 24.98 3.81
N HIS A 23 19.81 23.93 3.77
CA HIS A 23 20.27 22.55 3.90
C HIS A 23 20.72 21.98 2.55
N LEU A 24 21.74 21.13 2.57
CA LEU A 24 22.22 20.48 1.34
C LEU A 24 21.19 19.50 0.77
N LYS A 25 20.86 19.67 -0.50
CA LYS A 25 20.11 18.74 -1.34
C LYS A 25 21.00 17.54 -1.70
N LYS A 26 21.28 16.68 -0.72
CA LYS A 26 22.20 15.53 -0.88
C LYS A 26 21.89 14.66 -2.10
N TRP A 27 20.62 14.47 -2.43
CA TRP A 27 20.21 13.68 -3.60
C TRP A 27 20.64 14.31 -4.93
N VAL A 28 20.62 15.65 -5.05
CA VAL A 28 21.11 16.39 -6.22
C VAL A 28 22.62 16.22 -6.36
N ILE A 29 23.35 16.38 -5.25
CA ILE A 29 24.80 16.25 -5.22
C ILE A 29 25.22 14.81 -5.57
N ILE A 30 24.53 13.80 -5.02
CA ILE A 30 24.78 12.38 -5.33
C ILE A 30 24.49 12.09 -6.80
N ASN A 31 23.37 12.59 -7.34
CA ASN A 31 23.03 12.39 -8.75
C ASN A 31 24.08 13.04 -9.68
N LYS A 32 24.51 14.27 -9.38
CA LYS A 32 25.60 14.94 -10.11
C LYS A 32 26.92 14.16 -10.00
N ALA A 33 27.26 13.65 -8.81
CA ALA A 33 28.45 12.82 -8.63
C ALA A 33 28.36 11.53 -9.46
N GLN A 34 27.20 10.87 -9.48
CA GLN A 34 26.92 9.65 -10.27
C GLN A 34 27.08 9.87 -11.79
N ASN A 35 26.74 11.06 -12.26
CA ASN A 35 26.82 11.44 -13.67
C ASN A 35 28.14 12.11 -14.06
N PHE A 36 29.15 12.12 -13.18
CA PHE A 36 30.43 12.81 -13.39
C PHE A 36 30.26 14.28 -13.82
N ASP A 37 29.32 14.96 -13.19
CA ASP A 37 28.99 16.36 -13.49
C ASP A 37 30.23 17.25 -13.32
N ALA A 38 30.56 17.99 -14.39
CA ALA A 38 31.79 18.77 -14.46
C ALA A 38 31.81 19.93 -13.46
N GLU A 39 30.66 20.54 -13.17
CA GLU A 39 30.56 21.64 -12.20
C GLU A 39 30.85 21.15 -10.78
N LEU A 40 30.22 20.03 -10.39
CA LEU A 40 30.48 19.43 -9.08
C LEU A 40 31.94 18.99 -8.96
N ILE A 41 32.48 18.28 -9.95
CA ILE A 41 33.87 17.81 -9.92
C ILE A 41 34.83 19.00 -9.88
N GLY A 42 34.56 20.05 -10.67
CA GLY A 42 35.32 21.30 -10.66
C GLY A 42 35.36 21.92 -9.28
N LEU A 43 34.20 22.07 -8.64
CA LEU A 43 34.09 22.62 -7.29
C LEU A 43 34.87 21.78 -6.26
N LEU A 44 34.79 20.45 -6.33
CA LEU A 44 35.53 19.57 -5.41
C LEU A 44 37.05 19.65 -5.60
N LEU A 45 37.52 19.98 -6.80
CA LEU A 45 38.95 20.15 -7.12
C LEU A 45 39.53 21.47 -6.58
N GLU A 46 38.70 22.47 -6.28
CA GLU A 46 39.14 23.78 -5.76
C GLU A 46 39.68 23.69 -4.33
N ASN A 47 39.24 22.70 -3.56
CA ASN A 47 39.67 22.51 -2.19
C ASN A 47 40.69 21.37 -2.08
N GLU A 48 41.93 21.70 -1.71
CA GLU A 48 43.03 20.73 -1.61
C GLU A 48 42.77 19.58 -0.60
N GLU A 49 42.03 19.83 0.48
CA GLU A 49 41.64 18.78 1.44
C GLU A 49 40.61 17.82 0.83
N ILE A 50 39.58 18.32 0.15
CA ILE A 50 38.58 17.49 -0.54
C ILE A 50 39.24 16.71 -1.69
N LYS A 51 40.09 17.39 -2.46
CA LYS A 51 40.84 16.80 -3.56
C LYS A 51 41.71 15.63 -3.10
N SER A 52 42.46 15.78 -2.01
CA SER A 52 43.32 14.70 -1.51
C SER A 52 42.55 13.47 -1.01
N HIS A 53 41.27 13.63 -0.65
CA HIS A 53 40.44 12.54 -0.12
C HIS A 53 39.61 11.84 -1.19
N PHE A 54 39.10 12.57 -2.18
CA PHE A 54 38.16 12.04 -3.17
C PHE A 54 38.74 11.89 -4.57
N PHE A 55 40.03 12.20 -4.77
CA PHE A 55 40.71 12.01 -6.04
C PHE A 55 41.96 11.18 -5.88
N ILE A 56 42.22 10.34 -6.89
CA ILE A 56 43.40 9.48 -6.97
C ILE A 56 44.25 9.98 -8.13
N SER A 57 45.54 10.24 -7.88
CA SER A 57 46.49 10.55 -8.95
C SER A 57 46.97 9.26 -9.60
N VAL A 58 46.76 9.16 -10.92
CA VAL A 58 47.24 8.05 -11.75
C VAL A 58 48.12 8.65 -12.84
N LYS A 59 49.44 8.57 -12.65
CA LYS A 59 50.43 9.35 -13.43
C LYS A 59 50.10 10.85 -13.35
N ASP A 60 49.87 11.49 -14.49
CA ASP A 60 49.62 12.94 -14.60
C ASP A 60 48.12 13.29 -14.60
N VAL A 61 47.23 12.32 -14.34
CA VAL A 61 45.78 12.50 -14.36
C VAL A 61 45.17 12.29 -12.97
N LEU A 62 44.26 13.18 -12.58
CA LEU A 62 43.43 13.01 -11.38
C LEU A 62 42.13 12.30 -11.73
N VAL A 63 41.85 11.20 -11.04
CA VAL A 63 40.64 10.40 -11.20
C VAL A 63 39.74 10.61 -10.00
N PHE A 64 38.51 11.07 -10.24
CA PHE A 64 37.50 11.23 -9.19
C PHE A 64 37.06 9.86 -8.66
N ASN A 65 37.31 9.59 -7.38
CA ASN A 65 36.84 8.40 -6.68
C ASN A 65 35.37 8.58 -6.27
N GLN A 66 34.51 8.52 -7.28
CA GLN A 66 33.06 8.68 -7.17
C GLN A 66 32.45 7.79 -6.08
N SER A 67 32.86 6.52 -6.00
CA SER A 67 32.33 5.58 -5.02
C SER A 67 32.64 6.01 -3.59
N LEU A 68 33.87 6.45 -3.32
CA LEU A 68 34.28 6.94 -2.00
C LEU A 68 33.54 8.23 -1.61
N PHE A 69 33.36 9.15 -2.56
CA PHE A 69 32.63 10.40 -2.34
C PHE A 69 31.16 10.17 -1.99
N ILE A 70 30.47 9.30 -2.74
CA ILE A 70 29.07 8.94 -2.47
C ILE A 70 28.96 8.25 -1.11
N GLN A 71 29.82 7.27 -0.81
CA GLN A 71 29.86 6.60 0.48
C GLN A 71 30.04 7.59 1.63
N PHE A 72 30.91 8.59 1.47
CA PHE A 72 31.14 9.61 2.48
C PHE A 72 29.92 10.50 2.74
N LEU A 73 29.20 10.93 1.69
CA LEU A 73 27.98 11.75 1.84
C LEU A 73 26.83 10.99 2.54
N GLU A 74 26.81 9.68 2.37
CA GLU A 74 25.82 8.77 2.96
C GLU A 74 26.10 8.43 4.44
N GLN A 75 27.28 8.75 4.99
CA GLN A 75 27.74 8.28 6.31
C GLN A 75 27.22 9.03 7.54
N LYS A 76 26.39 10.07 7.43
CA LYS A 76 26.02 10.88 8.62
C LYS A 76 24.80 10.37 9.38
N ASN A 77 25.08 9.42 10.26
CA ASN A 77 25.15 9.73 11.69
C ASN A 77 26.06 8.67 12.33
N TYR A 78 27.33 8.99 12.50
CA TYR A 78 28.27 8.19 13.27
C TYR A 78 27.66 7.85 14.63
N LEU A 79 27.22 6.59 14.78
CA LEU A 79 27.28 5.77 15.98
C LEU A 79 27.33 6.55 17.30
N LYS A 80 26.20 7.10 17.74
CA LYS A 80 25.94 7.19 19.18
C LYS A 80 24.99 6.05 19.51
N ASP A 81 25.59 4.89 19.82
CA ASP A 81 24.95 3.71 20.41
C ASP A 81 24.21 2.72 19.49
N SER A 82 24.84 2.24 18.40
CA SER A 82 24.34 1.07 17.66
C SER A 82 25.44 0.02 17.46
N TYR A 83 25.22 -1.19 17.97
CA TYR A 83 26.06 -2.37 17.72
C TYR A 83 25.85 -3.00 16.33
N THR A 84 25.04 -2.37 15.47
CA THR A 84 24.79 -2.85 14.10
C THR A 84 24.97 -1.71 13.10
N SER A 85 25.49 -2.04 11.92
CA SER A 85 25.60 -1.15 10.76
C SER A 85 24.25 -0.85 10.09
N PHE A 86 23.16 -1.47 10.53
CA PHE A 86 21.85 -1.32 9.94
C PHE A 86 21.02 -0.32 10.74
N ARG A 87 20.24 0.52 10.02
CA ARG A 87 19.22 1.40 10.62
C ARG A 87 18.21 0.58 11.43
N ASN A 88 17.32 1.24 12.18
CA ASN A 88 16.09 0.66 12.75
C ASN A 88 15.10 0.06 11.71
N LYS A 89 15.57 -0.24 10.50
CA LYS A 89 14.81 -0.78 9.38
C LYS A 89 15.39 -2.14 9.06
N ILE A 90 14.64 -3.19 9.38
CA ILE A 90 14.95 -4.56 8.96
C ILE A 90 14.62 -4.65 7.47
N GLY A 91 15.50 -5.28 6.68
CA GLY A 91 15.29 -5.45 5.26
C GLY A 91 16.36 -6.33 4.65
N LEU A 92 16.10 -6.84 3.45
CA LEU A 92 17.07 -7.60 2.67
C LEU A 92 18.07 -6.65 2.03
N THR A 93 19.36 -6.99 2.10
CA THR A 93 20.45 -6.17 1.55
C THR A 93 21.34 -6.98 0.64
N ILE A 94 21.79 -6.38 -0.47
CA ILE A 94 22.86 -6.89 -1.32
C ILE A 94 23.95 -5.80 -1.37
N ASP A 95 25.19 -6.19 -1.06
CA ASP A 95 26.37 -5.32 -0.89
C ASP A 95 26.10 -4.05 -0.07
N GLY A 96 25.47 -4.20 1.10
CA GLY A 96 25.27 -3.09 2.04
C GLY A 96 24.19 -2.06 1.65
N LYS A 97 23.49 -2.25 0.53
CA LYS A 97 22.31 -1.46 0.17
C LYS A 97 21.04 -2.27 0.34
N PHE A 98 19.97 -1.64 0.83
CA PHE A 98 18.67 -2.30 0.87
C PHE A 98 18.17 -2.58 -0.56
N LEU A 99 17.55 -3.74 -0.73
CA LEU A 99 16.99 -4.17 -2.02
C LEU A 99 16.01 -3.14 -2.62
N ASN A 100 15.22 -2.46 -1.78
CA ASN A 100 14.30 -1.39 -2.20
C ASN A 100 15.00 -0.10 -2.67
N GLN A 101 16.27 0.11 -2.34
CA GLN A 101 17.05 1.27 -2.78
C GLN A 101 17.74 1.04 -4.13
N ARG A 102 17.93 -0.23 -4.50
CA ARG A 102 18.60 -0.61 -5.75
C ARG A 102 17.65 -0.63 -6.95
N ASN A 103 16.32 -0.59 -6.75
CA ASN A 103 15.33 -0.91 -7.80
C ASN A 103 15.61 -2.27 -8.50
N GLU A 104 16.40 -3.15 -7.87
CA GLU A 104 16.86 -4.44 -8.42
C GLU A 104 15.89 -5.59 -8.09
N VAL A 105 14.85 -5.33 -7.28
CA VAL A 105 13.81 -6.33 -7.01
C VAL A 105 12.67 -6.12 -7.98
N ALA A 106 12.61 -7.00 -8.97
CA ALA A 106 11.46 -7.16 -9.85
C ALA A 106 10.86 -8.54 -9.62
N LEU A 107 9.53 -8.62 -9.65
CA LEU A 107 8.87 -9.90 -9.84
C LEU A 107 9.13 -10.33 -11.30
N VAL A 108 9.78 -11.47 -11.50
CA VAL A 108 10.13 -11.98 -12.84
C VAL A 108 9.54 -13.37 -13.02
N TRP A 109 8.75 -13.55 -14.07
CA TRP A 109 8.17 -14.83 -14.47
C TRP A 109 8.16 -14.94 -16.00
N PRO A 110 8.05 -16.16 -16.56
CA PRO A 110 7.86 -16.34 -17.99
C PRO A 110 6.64 -15.56 -18.48
N TYR A 111 6.78 -14.87 -19.62
CA TYR A 111 5.68 -14.11 -20.24
C TYR A 111 5.18 -12.91 -19.41
N LYS A 112 6.01 -12.35 -18.52
CA LYS A 112 5.68 -11.10 -17.83
C LYS A 112 5.45 -9.93 -18.81
N ASP A 113 6.21 -9.92 -19.90
CA ASP A 113 6.17 -8.91 -20.97
C ASP A 113 5.20 -9.35 -22.09
N CYS A 114 4.11 -10.02 -21.72
CA CYS A 114 3.10 -10.51 -22.64
C CYS A 114 1.69 -10.10 -22.20
N ILE A 115 0.80 -10.07 -23.18
CA ILE A 115 -0.63 -9.92 -22.99
C ILE A 115 -1.32 -11.24 -23.28
N LEU A 116 -2.09 -11.71 -22.31
CA LEU A 116 -2.91 -12.91 -22.46
C LEU A 116 -4.30 -12.53 -22.96
N GLU A 117 -4.66 -13.02 -24.15
CA GLU A 117 -5.97 -12.75 -24.76
C GLU A 117 -7.12 -13.20 -23.84
N GLY A 118 -7.00 -14.38 -23.20
CA GLY A 118 -8.08 -14.96 -22.38
C GLY A 118 -9.29 -15.32 -23.24
N GLY A 119 -9.05 -16.09 -24.30
CA GLY A 119 -9.97 -16.26 -25.43
C GLY A 119 -11.16 -17.22 -25.22
N GLN A 120 -11.54 -17.55 -23.99
CA GLN A 120 -12.69 -18.42 -23.73
C GLN A 120 -13.99 -17.65 -24.04
N SER A 121 -14.62 -17.99 -25.16
CA SER A 121 -15.84 -17.30 -25.64
C SER A 121 -17.12 -17.95 -25.11
N ARG A 122 -17.09 -19.26 -24.88
CA ARG A 122 -18.15 -20.06 -24.24
C ARG A 122 -17.54 -20.88 -23.11
N GLU A 123 -18.36 -21.17 -22.09
CA GLU A 123 -17.97 -22.00 -20.94
C GLU A 123 -17.42 -23.37 -21.36
N GLU A 124 -17.86 -23.89 -22.51
CA GLU A 124 -17.45 -25.18 -23.07
C GLU A 124 -16.13 -25.16 -23.85
N ASP A 125 -15.60 -23.97 -24.19
CA ASP A 125 -14.45 -23.84 -25.09
C ASP A 125 -13.11 -24.12 -24.37
N LYS A 126 -12.48 -25.25 -24.69
CA LYS A 126 -11.08 -25.53 -24.31
C LYS A 126 -10.13 -25.02 -25.39
N ARG A 127 -9.74 -23.73 -25.33
CA ARG A 127 -8.79 -23.13 -26.27
C ARG A 127 -7.38 -23.05 -25.67
N LYS A 128 -6.37 -23.22 -26.52
CA LYS A 128 -4.98 -22.90 -26.15
C LYS A 128 -4.85 -21.38 -25.97
N GLU A 129 -4.39 -20.96 -24.80
CA GLU A 129 -4.14 -19.56 -24.50
C GLU A 129 -3.09 -18.94 -25.45
N ILE A 130 -3.38 -17.72 -25.91
CA ILE A 130 -2.50 -16.95 -26.81
C ILE A 130 -1.84 -15.83 -26.03
N PHE A 131 -0.51 -15.82 -26.08
CA PHE A 131 0.33 -14.77 -25.51
C PHE A 131 0.89 -13.90 -26.63
N PHE A 132 0.60 -12.61 -26.59
CA PHE A 132 1.23 -11.63 -27.44
C PHE A 132 2.38 -10.98 -26.68
N ASN A 133 3.60 -11.04 -27.21
CA ASN A 133 4.73 -10.34 -26.59
C ASN A 133 4.65 -8.84 -26.89
N GLU A 134 4.88 -8.00 -25.89
CA GLU A 134 4.72 -6.55 -25.97
C GLU A 134 5.59 -5.89 -27.07
N ILE A 135 6.78 -6.44 -27.33
CA ILE A 135 7.71 -5.89 -28.32
C ILE A 135 7.45 -6.50 -29.70
N LEU A 136 7.26 -7.82 -29.76
CA LEU A 136 7.18 -8.54 -31.04
C LEU A 136 5.81 -8.45 -31.71
N ALA A 137 4.73 -8.24 -30.94
CA ALA A 137 3.36 -8.26 -31.41
C ALA A 137 2.60 -6.97 -31.01
N GLN A 138 3.28 -5.84 -31.13
CA GLN A 138 2.77 -4.54 -30.68
C GLN A 138 1.50 -4.14 -31.46
N ASP A 139 1.46 -4.37 -32.77
CA ASP A 139 0.32 -4.01 -33.62
C ASP A 139 -0.92 -4.84 -33.26
N GLU A 140 -0.76 -6.15 -33.04
CA GLU A 140 -1.83 -7.04 -32.59
C GLU A 140 -2.33 -6.65 -31.20
N ILE A 141 -1.42 -6.30 -30.28
CA ILE A 141 -1.79 -5.82 -28.95
C ILE A 141 -2.57 -4.52 -29.03
N ASN A 142 -2.12 -3.56 -29.84
CA ASN A 142 -2.82 -2.29 -30.03
C ASN A 142 -4.23 -2.54 -30.54
N GLN A 143 -4.37 -3.33 -31.61
CA GLN A 143 -5.67 -3.68 -32.17
C GLN A 143 -6.55 -4.45 -31.16
N LEU A 144 -5.97 -5.36 -30.38
CA LEU A 144 -6.68 -6.12 -29.36
C LEU A 144 -7.26 -5.16 -28.30
N LEU A 145 -6.43 -4.26 -27.79
CA LEU A 145 -6.73 -3.36 -26.68
C LEU A 145 -7.41 -2.05 -27.07
N GLU A 146 -7.61 -1.81 -28.37
CA GLU A 146 -8.41 -0.69 -28.86
C GLU A 146 -9.83 -0.74 -28.29
N PRO A 147 -10.43 0.41 -27.96
CA PRO A 147 -11.83 0.49 -27.54
C PRO A 147 -12.76 -0.23 -28.54
N LYS A 148 -13.62 -1.11 -28.02
CA LYS A 148 -14.55 -1.88 -28.84
C LYS A 148 -15.92 -1.20 -28.84
N VAL A 149 -16.61 -1.26 -29.97
CA VAL A 149 -17.97 -0.72 -30.07
C VAL A 149 -18.92 -1.59 -29.25
N LEU A 150 -19.68 -0.98 -28.35
CA LEU A 150 -20.75 -1.65 -27.63
C LEU A 150 -21.92 -1.91 -28.60
N THR A 151 -22.28 -3.18 -28.77
CA THR A 151 -23.34 -3.62 -29.69
C THR A 151 -24.45 -4.35 -28.92
N ASN A 152 -25.63 -4.49 -29.53
CA ASN A 152 -26.77 -5.22 -28.96
C ASN A 152 -27.20 -4.70 -27.58
N ALA A 153 -27.08 -3.39 -27.34
CA ALA A 153 -27.48 -2.76 -26.10
C ALA A 153 -28.99 -2.86 -25.88
N LYS A 154 -29.38 -3.22 -24.65
CA LYS A 154 -30.78 -3.34 -24.21
C LYS A 154 -30.93 -2.62 -22.89
N ARG A 155 -32.08 -1.97 -22.66
CA ARG A 155 -32.38 -1.33 -21.38
C ARG A 155 -33.42 -2.15 -20.62
N TYR A 156 -33.05 -2.67 -19.47
CA TYR A 156 -33.97 -3.35 -18.56
C TYR A 156 -34.55 -2.35 -17.56
N THR A 157 -35.87 -2.33 -17.45
CA THR A 157 -36.62 -1.49 -16.48
C THR A 157 -37.55 -2.38 -15.66
N VAL A 158 -38.17 -1.82 -14.62
CA VAL A 158 -39.20 -2.53 -13.83
C VAL A 158 -40.37 -3.03 -14.70
N ASP A 159 -40.63 -2.38 -15.83
CA ASP A 159 -41.68 -2.76 -16.79
C ASP A 159 -41.20 -3.77 -17.86
N GLY A 160 -39.95 -4.24 -17.78
CA GLY A 160 -39.34 -5.15 -18.76
C GLY A 160 -38.29 -4.50 -19.67
N GLU A 161 -37.99 -5.20 -20.78
CA GLU A 161 -36.96 -4.83 -21.77
C GLU A 161 -37.46 -3.70 -22.70
N LYS A 162 -36.64 -2.66 -22.87
CA LYS A 162 -36.86 -1.52 -23.77
C LYS A 162 -35.68 -1.37 -24.71
N ILE A 163 -35.94 -0.80 -25.89
CA ILE A 163 -34.91 -0.44 -26.87
C ILE A 163 -33.97 0.60 -26.23
N TRP A 164 -32.67 0.38 -26.35
CA TRP A 164 -31.66 1.32 -25.87
C TRP A 164 -31.54 2.51 -26.83
N ASP A 165 -31.48 3.71 -26.28
CA ASP A 165 -31.36 4.97 -27.01
C ASP A 165 -29.99 5.63 -26.77
N THR A 166 -29.77 6.12 -25.55
CA THR A 166 -28.56 6.85 -25.16
C THR A 166 -28.25 6.58 -23.69
N PHE A 167 -26.98 6.77 -23.30
CA PHE A 167 -26.60 6.73 -21.91
C PHE A 167 -27.10 7.94 -21.15
N LYS A 168 -27.67 7.70 -19.96
CA LYS A 168 -27.91 8.77 -18.99
C LYS A 168 -26.56 9.28 -18.48
N ARG A 169 -26.42 10.59 -18.41
CA ARG A 169 -25.20 11.26 -17.96
C ARG A 169 -25.50 12.29 -16.87
N ASN A 170 -24.56 12.47 -15.94
CA ASN A 170 -24.62 13.53 -14.95
C ASN A 170 -24.11 14.87 -15.54
N SER A 171 -24.07 15.92 -14.73
CA SER A 171 -23.57 17.25 -15.11
C SER A 171 -22.11 17.26 -15.57
N GLU A 172 -21.33 16.26 -15.18
CA GLU A 172 -19.92 16.10 -15.56
C GLU A 172 -19.76 15.20 -16.80
N GLY A 173 -20.87 14.85 -17.47
CA GLY A 173 -20.88 13.99 -18.65
C GLY A 173 -20.58 12.53 -18.36
N THR A 174 -20.51 12.10 -17.09
CA THR A 174 -20.23 10.70 -16.74
C THR A 174 -21.49 9.85 -16.83
N ILE A 175 -21.38 8.65 -17.41
CA ILE A 175 -22.48 7.69 -17.52
C ILE A 175 -22.98 7.31 -16.12
N THR A 176 -24.29 7.40 -15.90
CA THR A 176 -24.95 7.07 -14.63
C THR A 176 -25.85 5.83 -14.73
N ASP A 177 -25.93 5.21 -15.91
CA ASP A 177 -26.64 3.95 -16.07
C ASP A 177 -25.87 2.80 -15.41
N ASN A 178 -26.61 1.84 -14.85
CA ASN A 178 -26.02 0.56 -14.45
C ASN A 178 -25.77 -0.29 -15.69
N LEU A 179 -24.54 -0.76 -15.86
CA LEU A 179 -24.12 -1.49 -17.06
C LEU A 179 -23.84 -2.95 -16.75
N ILE A 180 -24.37 -3.85 -17.59
CA ILE A 180 -23.98 -5.26 -17.64
C ILE A 180 -23.36 -5.49 -19.00
N ILE A 181 -22.06 -5.80 -19.04
CA ILE A 181 -21.30 -5.99 -20.27
C ILE A 181 -20.95 -7.46 -20.40
N LYS A 182 -21.44 -8.09 -21.47
CA LYS A 182 -21.08 -9.47 -21.82
C LYS A 182 -19.89 -9.46 -22.76
N GLY A 183 -18.77 -10.05 -22.34
CA GLY A 183 -17.58 -10.19 -23.17
C GLY A 183 -16.33 -10.46 -22.34
N ASN A 184 -15.18 -10.48 -23.01
CA ASN A 184 -13.89 -10.57 -22.34
C ASN A 184 -13.64 -9.30 -21.51
N ASN A 185 -13.40 -9.47 -20.22
CA ASN A 185 -13.22 -8.38 -19.27
C ASN A 185 -12.03 -7.47 -19.59
N LEU A 186 -10.93 -7.98 -20.16
CA LEU A 186 -9.79 -7.15 -20.55
C LEU A 186 -10.20 -6.14 -21.63
N LEU A 187 -10.92 -6.61 -22.66
CA LEU A 187 -11.43 -5.76 -23.74
C LEU A 187 -12.48 -4.76 -23.23
N ALA A 188 -13.35 -5.22 -22.32
CA ALA A 188 -14.34 -4.37 -21.67
C ALA A 188 -13.68 -3.25 -20.85
N LEU A 189 -12.66 -3.56 -20.05
CA LEU A 189 -11.92 -2.57 -19.25
C LEU A 189 -11.27 -1.51 -20.14
N HIS A 190 -10.68 -1.92 -21.27
CA HIS A 190 -10.08 -1.01 -22.24
C HIS A 190 -11.12 -0.12 -22.93
N THR A 191 -12.29 -0.68 -23.26
CA THR A 191 -13.42 0.08 -23.81
C THR A 191 -13.97 1.09 -22.80
N LEU A 192 -14.12 0.69 -21.54
CA LEU A 192 -14.64 1.55 -20.47
C LEU A 192 -13.70 2.71 -20.11
N LYS A 193 -12.42 2.61 -20.45
CA LYS A 193 -11.41 3.60 -20.10
C LYS A 193 -11.73 4.99 -20.63
N GLU A 194 -12.31 5.11 -21.83
CA GLU A 194 -12.67 6.41 -22.42
C GLU A 194 -13.65 7.20 -21.54
N GLU A 195 -14.57 6.49 -20.87
CA GLU A 195 -15.65 7.10 -20.10
C GLU A 195 -15.34 7.18 -18.59
N PHE A 196 -14.64 6.17 -18.06
CA PHE A 196 -14.50 5.92 -16.62
C PHE A 196 -13.08 6.02 -16.07
N ALA A 197 -12.06 6.36 -16.88
CA ALA A 197 -10.70 6.55 -16.39
C ALA A 197 -10.65 7.56 -15.23
N GLY A 198 -10.05 7.15 -14.10
CA GLY A 198 -9.95 7.99 -12.90
C GLY A 198 -11.27 8.26 -12.17
N LYS A 199 -12.36 7.57 -12.49
CA LYS A 199 -13.71 7.85 -11.92
C LYS A 199 -14.26 6.72 -11.06
N VAL A 200 -13.72 5.50 -11.16
CA VAL A 200 -14.26 4.35 -10.43
C VAL A 200 -13.91 4.44 -8.94
N LYS A 201 -14.93 4.36 -8.09
CA LYS A 201 -14.79 4.46 -6.62
C LYS A 201 -14.44 3.13 -5.97
N LEU A 202 -15.00 2.03 -6.48
CA LEU A 202 -14.79 0.70 -5.94
C LEU A 202 -14.72 -0.29 -7.09
N ILE A 203 -13.70 -1.15 -7.06
CA ILE A 203 -13.61 -2.35 -7.86
C ILE A 203 -13.62 -3.53 -6.90
N TYR A 204 -14.50 -4.49 -7.13
CA TYR A 204 -14.51 -5.77 -6.43
C TYR A 204 -14.41 -6.87 -7.47
N ILE A 205 -13.49 -7.81 -7.27
CA ILE A 205 -13.30 -8.94 -8.16
C ILE A 205 -13.13 -10.24 -7.38
N ASP A 206 -13.68 -11.30 -7.93
CA ASP A 206 -13.56 -12.69 -7.47
C ASP A 206 -13.00 -13.51 -8.65
N PRO A 207 -11.69 -13.39 -8.93
CA PRO A 207 -11.06 -14.07 -10.06
C PRO A 207 -10.99 -15.59 -9.83
N PRO A 208 -10.66 -16.40 -10.87
CA PRO A 208 -10.34 -17.82 -10.70
C PRO A 208 -9.26 -18.03 -9.63
N TYR A 209 -9.50 -18.97 -8.70
CA TYR A 209 -8.58 -19.26 -7.58
C TYR A 209 -7.45 -20.20 -7.99
N ASN A 210 -7.53 -20.77 -9.19
CA ASN A 210 -6.57 -21.72 -9.72
C ASN A 210 -6.52 -23.04 -8.92
N THR A 211 -7.69 -23.52 -8.51
CA THR A 211 -7.81 -24.74 -7.68
C THR A 211 -7.74 -26.02 -8.48
N GLY A 212 -7.78 -25.92 -9.82
CA GLY A 212 -7.88 -27.06 -10.73
C GLY A 212 -9.27 -27.72 -10.74
N SER A 213 -10.26 -27.11 -10.07
CA SER A 213 -11.66 -27.55 -10.07
C SER A 213 -12.50 -26.63 -10.97
N ASP A 214 -12.90 -27.13 -12.14
CA ASP A 214 -13.71 -26.40 -13.13
C ASP A 214 -15.21 -26.33 -12.74
N SER A 215 -15.54 -26.33 -11.44
CA SER A 215 -16.93 -26.47 -10.97
C SER A 215 -17.89 -25.35 -11.40
N PHE A 216 -17.36 -24.25 -11.94
CA PHE A 216 -18.12 -23.10 -12.42
C PHE A 216 -17.98 -22.80 -13.93
N GLY A 217 -17.40 -23.72 -14.71
CA GLY A 217 -17.36 -23.62 -16.18
C GLY A 217 -16.42 -22.55 -16.77
N TYR A 218 -15.67 -21.81 -15.94
CA TYR A 218 -14.54 -21.00 -16.38
C TYR A 218 -13.23 -21.79 -16.20
N ASN A 219 -12.20 -21.47 -17.00
CA ASN A 219 -10.88 -22.06 -16.85
C ASN A 219 -10.30 -21.75 -15.46
N ASP A 220 -10.21 -22.74 -14.57
CA ASP A 220 -9.61 -22.63 -13.23
C ASP A 220 -8.31 -23.45 -13.11
N ASN A 221 -7.71 -23.79 -14.25
CA ASN A 221 -6.48 -24.58 -14.33
C ASN A 221 -5.41 -23.85 -15.13
N PHE A 222 -4.79 -22.87 -14.49
CA PHE A 222 -3.66 -22.13 -15.02
C PHE A 222 -2.35 -22.61 -14.40
N ASN A 223 -1.28 -22.61 -15.21
CA ASN A 223 0.05 -22.52 -14.61
C ASN A 223 0.19 -21.14 -13.93
N HIS A 224 0.86 -21.07 -12.77
CA HIS A 224 1.01 -19.82 -12.00
C HIS A 224 1.48 -18.62 -12.85
N SER A 225 2.45 -18.81 -13.75
CA SER A 225 2.91 -17.76 -14.68
C SER A 225 1.81 -17.25 -15.60
N THR A 226 0.93 -18.14 -16.08
CA THR A 226 -0.19 -17.76 -16.94
C THR A 226 -1.23 -16.99 -16.14
N TRP A 227 -1.53 -17.46 -14.91
CA TRP A 227 -2.45 -16.78 -14.01
C TRP A 227 -1.96 -15.38 -13.65
N LEU A 228 -0.66 -15.23 -13.34
CA LEU A 228 -0.04 -13.94 -13.08
C LEU A 228 -0.13 -13.00 -14.28
N THR A 229 0.15 -13.47 -15.50
CA THR A 229 -0.03 -12.65 -16.70
C THR A 229 -1.50 -12.27 -16.93
N PHE A 230 -2.42 -13.22 -16.78
CA PHE A 230 -3.87 -13.00 -16.88
C PHE A 230 -4.34 -11.88 -15.93
N MET A 231 -3.91 -11.95 -14.66
CA MET A 231 -4.26 -10.99 -13.63
C MET A 231 -3.55 -9.65 -13.83
N ARG A 232 -2.25 -9.65 -14.17
CA ARG A 232 -1.46 -8.43 -14.40
C ARG A 232 -2.13 -7.52 -15.41
N ASN A 233 -2.45 -8.04 -16.60
CA ASN A 233 -3.03 -7.23 -17.67
C ASN A 233 -4.35 -6.57 -17.24
N ARG A 234 -5.17 -7.29 -16.45
CA ARG A 234 -6.47 -6.81 -15.95
C ARG A 234 -6.33 -5.81 -14.81
N LEU A 235 -5.44 -6.07 -13.87
CA LEU A 235 -5.18 -5.19 -12.73
C LEU A 235 -4.56 -3.87 -13.17
N GLU A 236 -3.66 -3.88 -14.17
CA GLU A 236 -3.11 -2.66 -14.76
C GLU A 236 -4.18 -1.82 -15.47
N ALA A 237 -5.11 -2.47 -16.18
CA ALA A 237 -6.26 -1.79 -16.78
C ALA A 237 -7.22 -1.23 -15.70
N ALA A 238 -7.53 -2.03 -14.68
CA ALA A 238 -8.38 -1.64 -13.55
C ALA A 238 -7.80 -0.44 -12.78
N LYS A 239 -6.47 -0.40 -12.56
CA LYS A 239 -5.78 0.72 -11.91
C LYS A 239 -6.05 2.05 -12.63
N LYS A 240 -6.07 2.05 -13.96
CA LYS A 240 -6.34 3.26 -14.77
C LYS A 240 -7.77 3.78 -14.60
N LEU A 241 -8.72 2.91 -14.20
CA LEU A 241 -10.12 3.29 -13.97
C LEU A 241 -10.35 3.87 -12.56
N LEU A 242 -9.55 3.47 -11.57
CA LEU A 242 -9.72 3.92 -10.19
C LEU A 242 -9.51 5.44 -10.05
N SER A 243 -10.46 6.08 -9.38
CA SER A 243 -10.30 7.45 -8.88
C SER A 243 -9.21 7.52 -7.80
N ILE A 244 -8.72 8.73 -7.49
CA ILE A 244 -7.71 8.92 -6.44
C ILE A 244 -8.17 8.39 -5.07
N THR A 245 -9.47 8.46 -4.81
CA THR A 245 -10.11 7.94 -3.59
C THR A 245 -10.67 6.53 -3.78
N GLY A 246 -10.36 5.88 -4.91
CA GLY A 246 -10.86 4.56 -5.24
C GLY A 246 -10.16 3.44 -4.46
N SER A 247 -10.83 2.30 -4.34
CA SER A 247 -10.25 1.07 -3.80
C SER A 247 -10.53 -0.13 -4.70
N ILE A 248 -9.62 -1.10 -4.69
CA ILE A 248 -9.81 -2.42 -5.28
C ILE A 248 -9.78 -3.49 -4.20
N TRP A 249 -10.69 -4.46 -4.32
CA TRP A 249 -10.90 -5.57 -3.40
C TRP A 249 -10.86 -6.85 -4.21
N ILE A 250 -10.01 -7.80 -3.81
CA ILE A 250 -9.73 -9.02 -4.57
C ILE A 250 -9.89 -10.21 -3.63
N SER A 251 -10.88 -11.06 -3.91
CA SER A 251 -11.17 -12.28 -3.15
C SER A 251 -10.39 -13.46 -3.72
N LEU A 252 -9.66 -14.19 -2.88
CA LEU A 252 -8.78 -15.30 -3.27
C LEU A 252 -8.71 -16.34 -2.15
N ASP A 253 -8.45 -17.60 -2.50
CA ASP A 253 -8.02 -18.61 -1.54
C ASP A 253 -6.50 -18.56 -1.27
N ASP A 254 -6.01 -19.52 -0.49
CA ASP A 254 -4.59 -19.65 -0.14
C ASP A 254 -3.68 -19.87 -1.38
N SER A 255 -4.22 -20.35 -2.50
CA SER A 255 -3.46 -20.79 -3.67
C SER A 255 -2.76 -19.64 -4.38
N GLU A 256 -3.49 -18.53 -4.61
CA GLU A 256 -3.00 -17.38 -5.38
C GLU A 256 -2.95 -16.07 -4.58
N ALA A 257 -3.50 -16.02 -3.35
CA ALA A 257 -3.55 -14.79 -2.54
C ALA A 257 -2.18 -14.12 -2.37
N HIS A 258 -1.14 -14.89 -2.02
CA HIS A 258 0.18 -14.32 -1.77
C HIS A 258 0.89 -13.84 -3.05
N TYR A 259 0.71 -14.56 -4.17
CA TYR A 259 1.26 -14.14 -5.46
C TYR A 259 0.54 -12.91 -5.99
N CYS A 260 -0.79 -12.88 -5.88
CA CYS A 260 -1.60 -11.71 -6.22
C CYS A 260 -1.23 -10.50 -5.38
N LYS A 261 -0.96 -10.69 -4.08
CA LYS A 261 -0.50 -9.62 -3.18
C LYS A 261 0.80 -8.98 -3.68
N ILE A 262 1.79 -9.79 -4.05
CA ILE A 262 3.07 -9.28 -4.57
C ILE A 262 2.84 -8.56 -5.91
N LEU A 263 2.02 -9.13 -6.80
CA LEU A 263 1.66 -8.49 -8.07
C LEU A 263 0.95 -7.15 -7.85
N CYS A 264 0.04 -7.07 -6.87
CA CYS A 264 -0.64 -5.84 -6.51
C CYS A 264 0.31 -4.81 -5.87
N ASP A 265 1.33 -5.24 -5.13
CA ASP A 265 2.37 -4.33 -4.62
C ASP A 265 3.17 -3.68 -5.75
N GLU A 266 3.47 -4.42 -6.83
CA GLU A 266 4.11 -3.87 -8.03
C GLU A 266 3.16 -2.89 -8.76
N ILE A 267 1.90 -3.28 -8.95
CA ILE A 267 0.94 -2.49 -9.73
C ILE A 267 0.44 -1.28 -8.96
N PHE A 268 -0.03 -1.43 -7.73
CA PHE A 268 -0.67 -0.37 -6.93
C PHE A 268 0.30 0.32 -5.97
N GLY A 269 1.44 -0.29 -5.68
CA GLY A 269 2.42 0.19 -4.69
C GLY A 269 2.17 -0.38 -3.30
N GLU A 270 3.22 -0.89 -2.66
CA GLU A 270 3.15 -1.51 -1.31
C GLU A 270 2.51 -0.58 -0.27
N ASN A 271 2.78 0.72 -0.34
CA ASN A 271 2.28 1.71 0.61
C ASN A 271 0.78 1.95 0.48
N ASN A 272 0.18 1.51 -0.63
CA ASN A 272 -1.23 1.63 -0.90
C ASN A 272 -2.05 0.42 -0.44
N PHE A 273 -1.39 -0.66 -0.01
CA PHE A 273 -2.05 -1.79 0.64
C PHE A 273 -2.72 -1.35 1.93
N LEU A 274 -4.01 -1.67 2.10
CA LEU A 274 -4.77 -1.36 3.30
C LEU A 274 -4.73 -2.53 4.29
N ALA A 275 -5.26 -3.68 3.87
CA ALA A 275 -5.44 -4.84 4.71
C ALA A 275 -5.72 -6.10 3.87
N ASP A 276 -5.50 -7.25 4.48
CA ASP A 276 -6.04 -8.52 4.06
C ASP A 276 -7.17 -8.89 5.02
N ILE A 277 -8.40 -8.91 4.52
CA ILE A 277 -9.58 -9.23 5.32
C ILE A 277 -9.86 -10.72 5.19
N ILE A 278 -9.65 -11.42 6.30
CA ILE A 278 -9.90 -12.85 6.40
C ILE A 278 -11.41 -13.11 6.45
N TRP A 279 -11.94 -13.78 5.44
CA TRP A 279 -13.32 -14.25 5.45
C TRP A 279 -13.37 -15.71 5.87
N ASN A 280 -13.99 -16.00 7.01
CA ASN A 280 -14.20 -17.37 7.45
C ASN A 280 -15.38 -17.97 6.67
N SER A 281 -15.06 -18.82 5.70
CA SER A 281 -16.02 -19.42 4.76
C SER A 281 -16.75 -20.62 5.35
N THR A 282 -16.16 -21.33 6.32
CA THR A 282 -16.74 -22.54 6.92
C THR A 282 -16.62 -22.57 8.44
N LYS A 283 -17.74 -22.81 9.13
CA LYS A 283 -17.76 -22.93 10.60
C LYS A 283 -17.33 -24.31 11.10
N SER A 284 -17.32 -25.32 10.23
CA SER A 284 -17.07 -26.71 10.57
C SER A 284 -15.62 -27.08 10.33
N VAL A 285 -15.00 -27.79 11.26
CA VAL A 285 -13.62 -28.30 11.13
C VAL A 285 -13.65 -29.64 10.39
N THR A 286 -12.81 -29.77 9.36
CA THR A 286 -12.66 -31.00 8.60
C THR A 286 -11.74 -31.98 9.34
N ASN A 287 -12.30 -33.07 9.87
CA ASN A 287 -11.56 -34.06 10.67
C ASN A 287 -10.56 -34.91 9.87
N THR A 288 -10.63 -34.89 8.54
CA THR A 288 -9.74 -35.63 7.63
C THR A 288 -8.57 -34.80 7.12
N ALA A 289 -8.58 -33.49 7.33
CA ALA A 289 -7.52 -32.60 6.87
C ALA A 289 -6.38 -32.53 7.91
N LEU A 290 -5.13 -32.38 7.45
CA LEU A 290 -4.00 -32.10 8.34
C LEU A 290 -4.20 -30.76 9.08
N ILE A 291 -4.69 -29.76 8.34
CA ILE A 291 -5.17 -28.47 8.84
C ILE A 291 -6.45 -28.18 8.05
N SER A 292 -7.55 -27.90 8.75
CA SER A 292 -8.80 -27.52 8.09
C SER A 292 -8.69 -26.09 7.60
N SER A 293 -8.49 -25.89 6.29
CA SER A 293 -8.67 -24.56 5.70
C SER A 293 -10.16 -24.18 5.76
N ALA A 294 -10.42 -23.00 6.31
CA ALA A 294 -11.76 -22.49 6.59
C ALA A 294 -11.87 -20.99 6.29
N HIS A 295 -10.89 -20.44 5.56
CA HIS A 295 -10.86 -19.03 5.28
C HIS A 295 -10.43 -18.73 3.85
N THR A 296 -10.77 -17.52 3.41
CA THR A 296 -10.24 -16.91 2.20
C THR A 296 -9.70 -15.52 2.53
N HIS A 297 -8.96 -14.97 1.59
CA HIS A 297 -8.33 -13.66 1.64
C HIS A 297 -9.16 -12.65 0.86
N ASN A 298 -9.20 -11.41 1.36
CA ASN A 298 -9.73 -10.27 0.62
C ASN A 298 -8.70 -9.16 0.67
N LEU A 299 -7.89 -9.07 -0.38
CA LEU A 299 -6.82 -8.10 -0.49
C LEU A 299 -7.42 -6.74 -0.83
N VAL A 300 -7.13 -5.72 0.00
CA VAL A 300 -7.65 -4.37 -0.19
C VAL A 300 -6.51 -3.40 -0.46
N TYR A 301 -6.62 -2.69 -1.59
CA TYR A 301 -5.71 -1.60 -1.96
C TYR A 301 -6.51 -0.32 -2.19
N PHE A 302 -5.95 0.79 -1.73
CA PHE A 302 -6.37 2.11 -2.20
C PHE A 302 -5.60 2.51 -3.45
N ASN A 303 -6.18 3.35 -4.29
CA ASN A 303 -5.40 4.01 -5.33
C ASN A 303 -4.42 5.03 -4.71
N SER A 304 -4.85 5.73 -3.66
CA SER A 304 -3.99 6.53 -2.79
C SER A 304 -4.37 6.35 -1.32
N LYS A 305 -3.57 5.57 -0.58
CA LYS A 305 -3.74 5.45 0.87
C LYS A 305 -3.38 6.75 1.58
N GLU A 306 -2.45 7.53 1.03
CA GLU A 306 -2.05 8.83 1.57
C GLU A 306 -3.23 9.80 1.67
N TYR A 307 -4.13 9.81 0.68
CA TYR A 307 -5.36 10.59 0.73
C TYR A 307 -6.17 10.29 1.99
N TYR A 308 -6.42 9.01 2.29
CA TYR A 308 -7.20 8.61 3.47
C TYR A 308 -6.44 8.75 4.79
N ILE A 309 -5.11 8.77 4.77
CA ILE A 309 -4.31 9.12 5.96
C ILE A 309 -4.56 10.58 6.36
N LYS A 310 -4.69 11.48 5.37
CA LYS A 310 -5.00 12.90 5.56
C LYS A 310 -6.49 13.13 5.85
N ASN A 311 -7.37 12.34 5.24
CA ASN A 311 -8.84 12.48 5.31
C ASN A 311 -9.52 11.27 5.98
N ARG A 312 -9.07 10.89 7.18
CA ARG A 312 -9.47 9.62 7.84
C ARG A 312 -10.97 9.44 8.03
N THR A 313 -11.71 10.54 8.18
CA THR A 313 -13.16 10.52 8.41
C THR A 313 -13.95 10.09 7.17
N GLU A 314 -13.38 10.19 5.97
CA GLU A 314 -14.10 9.89 4.72
C GLU A 314 -14.23 8.39 4.41
N PHE A 315 -13.38 7.54 5.01
CA PHE A 315 -13.46 6.08 4.83
C PHE A 315 -14.07 5.34 6.02
N ARG A 316 -14.14 5.99 7.19
CA ARG A 316 -14.70 5.36 8.37
C ARG A 316 -16.21 5.19 8.21
N LEU A 317 -16.69 3.99 8.54
CA LEU A 317 -18.10 3.78 8.79
C LEU A 317 -18.56 4.80 9.85
N SER A 318 -19.72 5.41 9.63
CA SER A 318 -20.34 6.26 10.63
C SER A 318 -20.52 5.46 11.92
N GLU A 319 -20.10 6.00 13.05
CA GLU A 319 -20.45 5.42 14.35
C GLU A 319 -21.98 5.48 14.46
N ASP A 320 -22.63 4.31 14.49
CA ASP A 320 -24.09 4.19 14.56
C ASP A 320 -24.64 4.46 15.97
N GLY A 321 -23.75 4.82 16.91
CA GLY A 321 -24.06 5.03 18.33
C GLY A 321 -24.38 3.74 19.08
N SER A 322 -24.28 2.57 18.43
CA SER A 322 -24.64 1.29 19.06
C SER A 322 -23.73 0.99 20.26
N GLY A 323 -24.36 0.73 21.41
CA GLY A 323 -23.67 0.47 22.67
C GLY A 323 -23.07 1.70 23.36
N PHE A 324 -23.34 2.92 22.87
CA PHE A 324 -23.09 4.15 23.60
C PHE A 324 -24.37 4.59 24.32
N ASN A 325 -24.26 5.04 25.57
CA ASN A 325 -25.36 5.55 26.39
C ASN A 325 -24.86 6.76 27.20
N ASN A 326 -25.75 7.47 27.89
CA ASN A 326 -25.38 8.53 28.82
C ASN A 326 -26.21 8.45 30.11
N PRO A 327 -26.08 7.36 30.89
CA PRO A 327 -26.93 7.11 32.05
C PRO A 327 -26.74 8.13 33.18
N ASP A 328 -25.61 8.85 33.18
CA ASP A 328 -25.20 9.82 34.18
C ASP A 328 -25.35 11.28 33.73
N ASN A 329 -25.97 11.52 32.56
CA ASN A 329 -26.14 12.86 31.97
C ASN A 329 -24.80 13.63 31.84
N ASP A 330 -23.73 12.94 31.44
CA ASP A 330 -22.45 13.58 31.18
C ASP A 330 -22.57 14.64 30.08
N PRO A 331 -22.10 15.88 30.30
CA PRO A 331 -22.25 16.98 29.34
C PRO A 331 -21.46 16.77 28.03
N ARG A 332 -20.56 15.78 27.96
CA ARG A 332 -19.81 15.43 26.73
C ARG A 332 -20.61 14.54 25.78
N GLY A 333 -21.76 14.03 26.21
CA GLY A 333 -22.66 13.23 25.37
C GLY A 333 -22.51 11.73 25.58
N LEU A 334 -22.92 10.96 24.56
CA LEU A 334 -22.96 9.51 24.60
C LEU A 334 -21.55 8.91 24.77
N TRP A 335 -21.40 7.98 25.70
CA TRP A 335 -20.16 7.29 25.99
C TRP A 335 -20.38 5.79 26.17
N LYS A 336 -19.30 5.02 26.12
CA LYS A 336 -19.32 3.57 26.36
C LYS A 336 -18.26 3.22 27.38
N ALA A 337 -18.63 2.41 28.37
CA ALA A 337 -17.66 1.90 29.34
C ALA A 337 -16.62 1.03 28.63
N ASP A 338 -15.35 1.38 28.80
CA ASP A 338 -14.21 0.60 28.33
C ASP A 338 -13.51 0.01 29.56
N PRO A 339 -13.18 -1.30 29.58
CA PRO A 339 -12.47 -1.90 30.70
C PRO A 339 -11.20 -1.12 31.03
N PHE A 340 -11.09 -0.69 32.29
CA PHE A 340 -9.92 0.04 32.76
C PHE A 340 -8.72 -0.86 33.08
N GLN A 341 -8.87 -2.18 32.90
CA GLN A 341 -7.84 -3.19 33.12
C GLN A 341 -7.41 -3.82 31.79
N VAL A 342 -6.17 -4.31 31.75
CA VAL A 342 -5.58 -5.08 30.65
C VAL A 342 -4.90 -6.32 31.21
N GLY A 343 -4.88 -7.40 30.42
CA GLY A 343 -4.19 -8.63 30.80
C GLY A 343 -2.68 -8.44 30.96
N GLY A 344 -2.09 -9.20 31.88
CA GLY A 344 -0.67 -9.17 32.21
C GLY A 344 -0.36 -8.35 33.45
N TRP A 345 0.57 -8.84 34.26
CA TRP A 345 1.03 -8.18 35.48
C TRP A 345 2.20 -7.23 35.18
N ARG A 346 2.06 -5.97 35.58
CA ARG A 346 3.06 -4.91 35.39
C ARG A 346 3.22 -4.11 36.68
N PRO A 347 4.42 -4.08 37.30
CA PRO A 347 4.62 -3.51 38.64
C PRO A 347 4.11 -2.07 38.79
N ASN A 348 4.31 -1.23 37.77
CA ASN A 348 3.95 0.19 37.76
C ASN A 348 2.46 0.48 37.56
N GLN A 349 1.64 -0.56 37.38
CA GLN A 349 0.20 -0.46 37.11
C GLN A 349 -0.65 -1.18 38.20
N GLN A 350 -0.05 -1.45 39.36
CA GLN A 350 -0.65 -2.15 40.51
C GLN A 350 -0.98 -1.19 41.66
N TYR A 351 -1.49 -0.01 41.33
CA TYR A 351 -1.88 0.99 42.33
C TYR A 351 -3.35 0.84 42.74
N GLU A 352 -3.72 1.41 43.87
CA GLU A 352 -5.10 1.45 44.36
C GLU A 352 -5.84 2.63 43.75
N ILE A 353 -7.09 2.42 43.34
CA ILE A 353 -8.00 3.49 42.92
C ILE A 353 -9.06 3.61 44.00
N ILE A 354 -9.16 4.79 44.60
CA ILE A 354 -10.14 5.07 45.65
C ILE A 354 -11.32 5.80 45.03
N ASN A 355 -12.53 5.29 45.23
CA ASN A 355 -13.76 5.99 44.83
C ASN A 355 -13.92 7.26 45.71
N PRO A 356 -13.92 8.46 45.13
CA PRO A 356 -14.01 9.70 45.91
C PRO A 356 -15.37 9.90 46.58
N ASN A 357 -16.41 9.21 46.12
CA ASN A 357 -17.79 9.34 46.64
C ASN A 357 -18.10 8.31 47.73
N THR A 358 -17.58 7.08 47.60
CA THR A 358 -17.86 5.99 48.56
C THR A 358 -16.68 5.63 49.46
N GLY A 359 -15.46 6.02 49.08
CA GLY A 359 -14.22 5.62 49.75
C GLY A 359 -13.77 4.19 49.43
N GLU A 360 -14.49 3.44 48.60
CA GLU A 360 -14.13 2.06 48.24
C GLU A 360 -12.82 1.98 47.44
N ILE A 361 -12.04 0.92 47.68
CA ILE A 361 -10.73 0.72 47.08
C ILE A 361 -10.81 -0.39 46.03
N TYR A 362 -10.40 -0.06 44.81
CA TYR A 362 -10.32 -1.00 43.69
C TYR A 362 -8.86 -1.33 43.35
N LYS A 363 -8.62 -2.61 43.01
CA LYS A 363 -7.33 -3.16 42.56
C LYS A 363 -7.51 -3.88 41.21
N PRO A 364 -6.43 -4.02 40.41
CA PRO A 364 -6.47 -4.88 39.23
C PRO A 364 -6.88 -6.31 39.62
N ASN A 365 -7.63 -6.99 38.74
CA ASN A 365 -7.91 -8.41 38.91
C ASN A 365 -6.60 -9.22 38.91
N LYS A 366 -6.60 -10.39 39.55
CA LYS A 366 -5.42 -11.28 39.57
C LYS A 366 -4.96 -11.58 38.14
N GLY A 367 -3.69 -11.28 37.83
CA GLY A 367 -3.10 -11.47 36.50
C GLY A 367 -3.35 -10.31 35.51
N ALA A 368 -3.99 -9.24 35.95
CA ALA A 368 -4.23 -8.02 35.17
C ALA A 368 -3.48 -6.82 35.76
N SER A 369 -3.47 -5.72 35.02
CA SER A 369 -2.95 -4.42 35.40
C SER A 369 -3.91 -3.32 34.98
N TRP A 370 -3.84 -2.16 35.62
CA TRP A 370 -4.52 -0.99 35.08
C TRP A 370 -3.99 -0.63 33.70
N LYS A 371 -4.84 -0.08 32.84
CA LYS A 371 -4.47 0.33 31.48
C LYS A 371 -3.39 1.43 31.47
N ASN A 372 -3.31 2.23 32.53
CA ASN A 372 -2.42 3.38 32.67
C ASN A 372 -1.44 3.21 33.85
N ASP A 373 -0.31 3.91 33.79
CA ASP A 373 0.68 4.02 34.88
C ASP A 373 0.27 5.15 35.83
N PHE A 374 0.44 4.94 37.14
CA PHE A 374 0.15 5.89 38.21
C PHE A 374 0.79 7.27 38.00
N ARG A 375 2.02 7.30 37.44
CA ARG A 375 2.79 8.56 37.25
C ARG A 375 2.17 9.51 36.22
N VAL A 376 1.19 9.05 35.44
CA VAL A 376 0.57 9.81 34.35
C VAL A 376 -0.81 10.35 34.74
N ILE A 377 -1.25 10.14 35.99
CA ILE A 377 -2.62 10.44 36.43
C ILE A 377 -2.63 11.62 37.41
N TYR A 378 -3.15 12.77 36.96
CA TYR A 378 -3.64 13.82 37.86
C TYR A 378 -5.13 13.58 38.10
N ILE A 379 -5.48 13.08 39.29
CA ILE A 379 -6.88 12.96 39.71
C ILE A 379 -7.34 14.35 40.17
N LYS A 380 -8.10 15.06 39.34
CA LYS A 380 -8.93 16.19 39.78
C LYS A 380 -10.37 15.77 39.55
N ASN A 381 -11.15 15.66 40.63
CA ASN A 381 -12.60 15.43 40.65
C ASN A 381 -13.08 14.50 39.52
N THR A 382 -13.02 13.17 39.73
CA THR A 382 -13.56 12.12 38.82
C THR A 382 -12.96 11.99 37.41
N TYR A 383 -11.96 12.79 37.03
CA TYR A 383 -11.37 12.74 35.68
C TYR A 383 -9.87 12.39 35.67
N ILE A 384 -9.47 11.55 34.70
CA ILE A 384 -8.09 11.30 34.29
C ILE A 384 -7.82 12.06 32.99
N SER A 385 -6.78 12.89 32.97
CA SER A 385 -6.29 13.57 31.76
C SER A 385 -4.95 12.97 31.32
N ARG A 386 -4.85 12.60 30.02
CA ARG A 386 -3.58 12.35 29.33
C ARG A 386 -3.56 13.26 28.12
N LYS A 387 -2.41 13.88 27.77
CA LYS A 387 -2.21 14.76 26.60
C LYS A 387 -3.22 14.46 25.47
N ASN A 388 -4.23 15.34 25.33
CA ASN A 388 -5.30 15.35 24.33
C ASN A 388 -6.43 14.28 24.42
N ARG A 389 -6.56 13.51 25.52
CA ARG A 389 -7.73 12.65 25.80
C ARG A 389 -8.10 12.67 27.28
N CYS A 390 -9.35 13.01 27.59
CA CYS A 390 -9.92 12.93 28.94
C CYS A 390 -10.66 11.59 29.10
N TYR A 391 -10.25 10.79 30.09
CA TYR A 391 -10.91 9.56 30.49
C TYR A 391 -11.63 9.83 31.82
N GLY A 392 -12.96 9.71 31.88
CA GLY A 392 -13.65 9.63 33.16
C GLY A 392 -13.42 8.25 33.78
N ILE A 393 -13.07 8.18 35.07
CA ILE A 393 -13.25 6.92 35.80
C ILE A 393 -14.67 6.99 36.36
N TYR A 394 -15.54 6.15 35.83
CA TYR A 394 -16.86 5.92 36.39
C TYR A 394 -16.78 4.67 37.27
N PHE A 395 -17.15 4.83 38.53
CA PHE A 395 -17.15 3.77 39.53
C PHE A 395 -18.47 3.01 39.51
#